data_AF-A0A527ZB83-F1
#
_entry.id   AF-A0A527ZB83-F1
#
_cell.length_a   1.000
_cell.length_b   1.000
_cell.length_c   1.000
_cell.angle_alpha   90.00
_cell.angle_beta   90.00
_cell.angle_gamma   90.00
#
_symmetry.space_group_name_H-M   'P 1'
#
loop_
_entity.id
_entity.type
_entity.pdbx_description
1 polymer ?
#
loop_
_entity_poly.entity_id
_entity_poly.type
_entity_poly.pdbx_seq_one_letter_code
_entity_poly.pdbx_strand_id
1 'polypeptide(L)' 'PHVYVRGSHNRRILKHQMTLLVGHPAEEVLKVYGAQSPITLTGEAGLGFVEDPFGFHMGTVPTRNPRLMM' A
#
# COMPACT_ATOMS: atom_id res chain seq x y z
N PRO A 1 -3.50 10.53 1.99
CA PRO A 1 -4.11 9.36 1.31
C PRO A 1 -3.38 8.09 1.72
N HIS A 2 -4.10 6.97 1.81
CA HIS A 2 -3.52 5.66 2.01
C HIS A 2 -3.50 4.93 0.66
N VAL A 3 -2.43 4.24 0.34
CA VAL A 3 -2.28 3.52 -0.92
C VAL A 3 -2.09 2.05 -0.61
N TYR A 4 -2.92 1.20 -1.21
CA TYR A 4 -2.82 -0.25 -1.11
C TYR A 4 -2.53 -0.86 -2.48
N VAL A 5 -1.66 -1.87 -2.56
CA VAL A 5 -1.32 -2.57 -3.80
C VAL A 5 -2.20 -3.81 -3.94
N ARG A 6 -3.21 -3.78 -4.81
CA ARG A 6 -4.17 -4.86 -5.00
C ARG A 6 -3.50 -6.17 -5.42
N GLY A 7 -3.86 -7.25 -4.73
CA GLY A 7 -3.35 -8.60 -5.00
C GLY A 7 -1.90 -8.81 -4.57
N SER A 8 -1.33 -7.91 -3.77
CA SER A 8 0.00 -8.12 -3.17
C SER A 8 -0.01 -9.07 -1.98
N HIS A 9 -1.13 -9.19 -1.27
CA HIS A 9 -1.32 -10.13 -0.16
C HIS A 9 -1.30 -11.60 -0.62
N ASN A 10 -1.86 -11.92 -1.79
CA ASN A 10 -2.03 -13.30 -2.26
C ASN A 10 -1.03 -13.76 -3.34
N ARG A 11 -0.32 -12.84 -4.00
CA ARG A 11 0.71 -13.15 -5.01
C ARG A 11 2.11 -12.72 -4.57
N ARG A 12 2.43 -12.92 -3.29
CA ARG A 12 3.67 -12.42 -2.70
C ARG A 12 4.86 -13.30 -3.11
N ILE A 13 5.75 -12.76 -3.94
CA ILE A 13 6.94 -13.49 -4.41
C ILE A 13 7.95 -13.69 -3.27
N LEU A 14 8.81 -14.69 -3.40
CA LEU A 14 9.79 -15.04 -2.36
C LEU A 14 10.69 -13.87 -1.97
N LYS A 15 11.11 -13.04 -2.94
CA LYS A 15 11.92 -11.83 -2.70
C LYS A 15 11.24 -10.83 -1.75
N HIS A 16 9.92 -10.70 -1.83
CA HIS A 16 9.12 -9.81 -0.98
C HIS A 16 8.86 -10.38 0.42
N GLN A 17 9.21 -11.65 0.65
CA GLN A 17 9.04 -12.33 1.94
C GLN A 17 10.39 -12.54 2.65
N MET A 18 11.46 -12.79 1.87
CA MET A 18 12.80 -13.06 2.36
C MET A 18 13.66 -11.79 2.37
N THR A 19 13.20 -10.77 3.10
CA THR A 19 13.89 -9.49 3.27
C THR A 19 14.06 -9.18 4.76
N LEU A 20 15.18 -8.56 5.13
CA LEU A 20 15.38 -8.00 6.47
C LEU A 20 14.82 -6.58 6.60
N LEU A 21 14.39 -5.99 5.48
CA LEU A 21 13.85 -4.65 5.39
C LEU A 21 12.32 -4.70 5.29
N VAL A 22 11.66 -3.78 5.97
CA VAL A 22 10.20 -3.64 5.93
C VAL A 22 9.73 -3.06 4.58
N GLY A 23 10.52 -2.16 3.98
CA GLY A 23 10.15 -1.41 2.78
C GLY A 23 10.73 -2.00 1.49
N HIS A 24 9.97 -1.84 0.40
CA HIS A 24 10.40 -2.14 -0.96
C HIS A 24 10.27 -0.89 -1.85
N PRO A 25 11.18 -0.68 -2.82
CA PRO A 25 11.01 0.38 -3.81
C PRO A 25 9.71 0.23 -4.59
N ALA A 26 8.98 1.34 -4.80
CA ALA A 26 7.71 1.30 -5.51
C ALA A 26 7.85 0.71 -6.93
N GLU A 27 8.90 1.08 -7.66
CA GLU A 27 9.19 0.54 -8.98
C GLU A 27 9.35 -0.99 -9.01
N GLU A 28 9.94 -1.58 -7.96
CA GLU A 28 10.08 -3.03 -7.84
C GLU A 28 8.71 -3.69 -7.63
N VAL A 29 7.93 -3.14 -6.70
CA VAL A 29 6.58 -3.62 -6.40
C VAL A 29 5.70 -3.54 -7.66
N LEU A 30 5.77 -2.44 -8.42
CA LEU A 30 4.99 -2.24 -9.64
C LEU A 30 5.40 -3.17 -10.78
N LYS A 31 6.69 -3.57 -10.86
CA LYS A 31 7.14 -4.60 -11.83
C LYS A 31 6.48 -5.95 -11.57
N VAL A 32 6.15 -6.27 -10.32
CA VAL A 32 5.54 -7.56 -9.93
C VAL A 32 4.02 -7.52 -10.02
N TYR A 33 3.38 -6.47 -9.51
CA TYR A 33 1.92 -6.41 -9.38
C TYR A 33 1.23 -5.62 -10.49
N GLY A 34 2.00 -4.88 -11.29
CA GLY A 34 1.52 -4.07 -12.41
C GLY A 34 1.23 -2.63 -12.03
N ALA A 35 1.34 -1.72 -13.00
CA ALA A 35 1.13 -0.28 -12.82
C ALA A 35 -0.28 0.10 -12.35
N GLN A 36 -1.28 -0.75 -12.60
CA GLN A 36 -2.69 -0.55 -12.21
C GLN A 36 -3.03 -1.14 -10.84
N SER A 37 -2.07 -1.76 -10.16
CA SER A 37 -2.30 -2.37 -8.84
C SER A 37 -2.45 -1.39 -7.68
N PRO A 38 -1.83 -0.19 -7.66
CA PRO A 38 -2.02 0.75 -6.57
C PRO A 38 -3.43 1.34 -6.56
N ILE A 39 -4.04 1.36 -5.39
CA ILE A 39 -5.36 1.96 -5.14
C ILE A 39 -5.20 2.99 -4.04
N THR A 40 -5.63 4.21 -4.34
CA THR A 40 -5.67 5.29 -3.37
C THR A 40 -7.00 5.23 -2.61
N LEU A 41 -6.91 5.05 -1.31
CA LEU A 41 -8.02 5.12 -0.38
C LEU A 41 -8.10 6.53 0.22
N THR A 42 -9.28 7.12 0.12
CA THR A 42 -9.66 8.42 0.68
C THR A 42 -11.08 8.33 1.21
N GLY A 43 -11.42 9.16 2.18
CA GLY A 43 -12.77 9.26 2.71
C GLY A 43 -12.93 10.42 3.69
N GLU A 44 -14.19 10.67 4.03
CA GLU A 44 -14.57 11.65 5.05
C GLU A 44 -14.16 11.19 6.45
N ALA A 45 -14.08 12.13 7.39
CA ALA A 45 -13.83 11.81 8.80
C ALA A 45 -14.92 10.86 9.35
N GLY A 46 -14.48 9.80 10.05
CA GLY A 46 -15.36 8.73 10.53
C GLY A 46 -15.49 7.53 9.57
N LEU A 47 -14.98 7.61 8.33
CA LEU A 47 -14.87 6.45 7.46
C LEU A 47 -13.69 5.56 7.90
N GLY A 48 -13.96 4.27 8.09
CA GLY A 48 -12.94 3.23 8.27
C GLY A 48 -12.78 2.37 7.02
N PHE A 49 -11.60 1.78 6.85
CA PHE A 49 -11.34 0.73 5.86
C PHE A 49 -10.54 -0.40 6.50
N VAL A 50 -10.62 -1.59 5.90
CA VAL A 50 -9.87 -2.77 6.34
C VAL A 50 -9.02 -3.26 5.17
N GLU A 51 -7.78 -3.60 5.45
CA GLU A 51 -6.84 -4.17 4.48
C GLU A 51 -6.21 -5.45 5.04
N ASP A 52 -5.80 -6.34 4.14
CA ASP A 52 -4.99 -7.49 4.52
C ASP A 52 -3.59 -7.00 4.93
N PRO A 53 -3.10 -7.31 6.14
CA PRO A 53 -1.83 -6.81 6.66
C PRO A 53 -0.60 -7.30 5.88
N PHE A 54 -0.72 -8.36 5.10
CA PHE A 54 0.36 -8.85 4.24
C PHE A 54 0.42 -8.15 2.88
N GLY A 55 -0.57 -7.33 2.55
CA GLY A 55 -0.53 -6.50 1.35
C GLY A 55 0.38 -5.28 1.51
N PHE A 56 1.09 -4.92 0.43
CA PHE A 56 1.86 -3.68 0.42
C PHE A 56 0.92 -2.49 0.52
N HIS A 57 1.21 -1.62 1.48
CA HIS A 57 0.51 -0.37 1.66
C HIS A 57 1.47 0.73 2.12
N MET A 58 1.10 1.98 1.86
CA MET A 58 1.85 3.13 2.32
C MET A 58 0.95 4.35 2.48
N GLY A 59 1.34 5.28 3.36
CA GLY A 59 0.76 6.62 3.38
C GLY A 59 1.52 7.58 2.46
N THR A 60 0.83 8.36 1.64
CA THR A 60 1.45 9.43 0.83
C THR A 60 1.52 10.75 1.59
N VAL A 61 2.59 11.53 1.43
CA VAL A 61 2.76 12.87 2.03
C VAL A 61 1.48 13.72 1.86
N PRO A 62 0.94 14.35 2.92
CA PRO A 62 -0.27 15.16 2.81
C PRO A 62 0.09 16.52 2.20
N THR A 63 -0.66 16.98 1.20
CA THR A 63 -0.33 18.23 0.48
C THR A 63 -1.26 19.39 0.82
N ARG A 64 -2.43 19.14 1.43
CA ARG A 64 -3.44 20.16 1.72
C ARG A 64 -3.87 20.16 3.18
N ASN A 65 -4.48 19.06 3.62
CA ASN A 65 -5.00 18.90 4.97
C ASN A 65 -4.25 17.77 5.69
N PRO A 66 -4.19 17.78 7.03
CA PRO A 66 -3.81 16.60 7.80
C PRO A 66 -4.59 15.39 7.31
N ARG A 67 -3.90 14.27 7.11
CA ARG A 67 -4.55 13.05 6.64
C ARG A 67 -5.21 12.33 7.81
N LEU A 68 -6.26 11.56 7.52
CA LEU A 68 -6.75 10.54 8.42
C LEU A 68 -5.59 9.55 8.70
N MET A 69 -5.03 9.61 9.89
CA MET A 69 -4.20 8.56 10.48
C MET A 69 -4.94 8.14 11.75
N MET A 70 -4.91 6.84 12.04
CA MET A 70 -5.51 6.25 13.22
C MET A 70 -5.13 7.02 14.49
#